data_AF-A0AAU4RRR0-F1
#
_entry.id   AF-A0AAU4RRR0-F1
#
_cell.length_a   1.000
_cell.length_b   1.000
_cell.length_c   1.000
_cell.angle_alpha   90.00
_cell.angle_beta   90.00
_cell.angle_gamma   90.00
#
_symmetry.space_group_name_H-M   'P 1'
#
loop_
_entity.id
_entity.type
_entity.pdbx_description
1 polymer ?
#
loop_
_entity_poly.entity_id
_entity_poly.type
_entity_poly.pdbx_seq_one_letter_code
_entity_poly.pdbx_strand_id
1 'polypeptide(L)' 'MPCWLCGHNIDPRLDPRHPMSWTLDHLVPLSRGGDLLDPANARPAHRRCNSSKGNRAMATPQVAPQRASRRW' A
#
# COMPACT_ATOMS: atom_id res chain seq x y z
N MET A 1 -3.82 10.50 -2.23
CA MET A 1 -2.59 9.88 -1.70
C MET A 1 -2.31 8.63 -2.53
N PRO A 2 -1.09 8.46 -3.09
CA PRO A 2 -0.76 7.28 -3.88
C PRO A 2 -0.41 6.08 -2.99
N CYS A 3 -0.80 4.89 -3.43
CA CYS A 3 -0.37 3.62 -2.84
C CYS A 3 1.13 3.42 -3.10
N TRP A 4 1.92 3.19 -2.06
CA TRP A 4 3.37 3.04 -2.20
C TRP A 4 3.78 1.73 -2.88
N LEU A 5 2.88 0.73 -2.92
CA LEU A 5 3.12 -0.57 -3.53
C LEU A 5 2.85 -0.60 -5.03
N CYS A 6 1.81 0.10 -5.50
CA CYS A 6 1.37 0.06 -6.91
C CYS A 6 1.33 1.43 -7.59
N GLY A 7 1.62 2.51 -6.86
CA GLY A 7 1.64 3.88 -7.38
C GLY A 7 0.26 4.50 -7.65
N HIS A 8 -0.84 3.76 -7.58
CA HIS A 8 -2.19 4.28 -7.90
C HIS A 8 -2.79 5.07 -6.75
N ASN A 9 -3.62 6.08 -7.06
CA ASN A 9 -4.32 6.85 -6.03
C ASN A 9 -5.30 5.96 -5.25
N ILE A 10 -5.35 6.21 -3.93
CA ILE A 10 -6.30 5.57 -3.02
C ILE A 10 -7.51 6.50 -2.89
N ASP A 11 -8.70 5.95 -3.12
CA ASP A 11 -9.95 6.67 -2.88
C ASP A 11 -10.40 6.43 -1.43
N PRO A 12 -10.44 7.48 -0.58
CA PRO A 12 -10.84 7.35 0.82
C PRO A 12 -12.35 7.17 1.00
N ARG A 13 -13.17 7.35 -0.05
CA ARG A 13 -14.63 7.16 0.01
C ARG A 13 -15.05 5.70 -0.14
N LEU A 14 -14.13 4.82 -0.52
CA LEU A 14 -14.41 3.40 -0.66
C LEU A 14 -14.67 2.75 0.69
N ASP A 15 -15.55 1.76 0.69
CA ASP A 15 -15.84 0.95 1.86
C ASP A 15 -14.53 0.39 2.46
N PRO A 16 -14.37 0.42 3.80
CA PRO A 16 -13.17 -0.09 4.45
C PRO A 16 -12.90 -1.56 4.23
N ARG A 17 -13.73 -2.36 3.55
CA ARG A 17 -13.52 -3.75 3.12
C ARG A 17 -13.18 -3.87 1.64
N HIS A 18 -13.32 -2.80 0.87
CA HIS A 18 -13.04 -2.79 -0.57
C HIS A 18 -11.56 -3.09 -0.85
N PRO A 19 -11.21 -3.85 -1.90
CA PRO A 19 -9.82 -4.18 -2.23
C PRO A 19 -8.94 -2.96 -2.51
N MET A 20 -9.53 -1.88 -3.03
CA MET A 20 -8.86 -0.60 -3.28
C MET A 20 -9.06 0.43 -2.15
N SER A 21 -9.57 0.01 -0.99
CA SER A 21 -9.65 0.88 0.18
C SER A 21 -8.26 1.20 0.72
N TRP A 22 -8.15 2.30 1.44
CA TRP A 22 -6.94 2.66 2.17
C TRP A 22 -6.64 1.66 3.30
N THR A 23 -5.36 1.34 3.47
CA THR A 23 -4.80 0.59 4.59
C THR A 23 -3.40 1.10 4.93
N LEU A 24 -3.01 0.99 6.20
CA LEU A 24 -1.65 1.25 6.65
C LEU A 24 -0.79 -0.02 6.45
N ASP A 25 0.35 0.12 5.78
CA ASP A 25 1.32 -0.96 5.60
C ASP A 25 2.67 -0.58 6.22
N HIS A 26 3.35 -1.57 6.80
CA HIS A 26 4.67 -1.39 7.42
C HIS A 26 5.75 -1.72 6.38
N LEU A 27 6.68 -0.79 6.13
CA LEU A 27 7.79 -0.96 5.20
C LEU A 27 8.65 -2.16 5.61
N VAL A 28 9.01 -2.23 6.88
CA VAL A 28 9.67 -3.36 7.55
C VAL A 28 8.63 -4.07 8.41
N PRO A 29 8.35 -5.36 8.14
CA PRO A 29 7.46 -6.15 8.98
C PRO A 29 7.95 -6.20 10.43
N LEU A 30 7.03 -6.18 11.40
CA LEU A 30 7.33 -6.32 12.83
C LEU A 30 8.19 -7.56 13.13
N SER A 31 7.92 -8.66 12.41
CA SER A 31 8.65 -9.92 12.54
C SER A 31 10.13 -9.84 12.12
N ARG A 32 10.55 -8.75 11.48
CA ARG A 32 11.94 -8.51 11.05
C ARG A 32 12.59 -7.34 11.79
N GLY A 33 12.02 -6.92 12.93
CA GLY A 33 12.55 -5.82 13.74
C GLY A 33 12.08 -4.42 13.30
N GLY A 34 10.99 -4.34 12.52
CA GLY A 34 10.33 -3.06 12.27
C GLY A 34 9.62 -2.57 13.53
N ASP A 35 9.75 -1.28 13.85
CA ASP A 35 9.04 -0.67 14.96
C ASP A 35 7.56 -0.46 14.56
N LEU A 36 6.66 -0.78 15.49
CA LEU A 36 5.21 -0.55 15.36
C LEU A 36 4.89 0.94 15.49
N LEU A 37 5.64 1.63 16.35
CA LEU A 37 5.60 3.05 16.69
C LEU A 37 6.00 4.00 15.57
N ASP A 38 6.89 3.53 14.69
CA ASP A 38 7.66 4.43 13.83
C ASP A 38 6.83 4.94 12.64
N PRO A 39 6.49 6.25 12.59
CA PRO A 39 5.78 6.82 11.46
C PRO A 39 6.59 6.76 10.16
N ALA A 40 7.92 6.62 10.21
CA ALA A 40 8.75 6.41 9.02
C ALA A 40 8.60 4.99 8.45
N ASN A 41 8.19 4.02 9.27
CA ASN A 41 7.88 2.66 8.86
C ASN A 41 6.46 2.54 8.26
N ALA A 42 5.59 3.51 8.50
CA ALA A 42 4.19 3.46 8.06
C ALA A 42 4.00 4.10 6.67
N ARG A 43 3.39 3.37 5.73
CA ARG A 43 3.11 3.85 4.37
C ARG A 43 1.69 3.52 3.90
N PRO A 44 1.08 4.38 3.06
CA PRO A 44 -0.29 4.18 2.56
C PRO A 44 -0.34 3.13 1.45
N ALA A 45 -1.16 2.09 1.60
CA ALA A 45 -1.34 1.03 0.61
C ALA A 45 -2.82 0.69 0.41
N HIS A 46 -3.18 0.14 -0.76
CA HIS A 46 -4.49 -0.48 -0.93
C HIS A 46 -4.59 -1.78 -0.11
N ARG A 47 -5.78 -2.15 0.37
CA ARG A 47 -5.98 -3.44 1.05
C ARG A 47 -5.41 -4.60 0.22
N ARG A 48 -5.77 -4.70 -1.06
CA ARG A 48 -5.34 -5.79 -1.94
C ARG A 48 -3.81 -5.84 -2.06
N CYS A 49 -3.18 -4.69 -2.25
CA CYS A 49 -1.71 -4.62 -2.37
C CYS A 49 -1.03 -5.02 -1.06
N ASN A 50 -1.53 -4.50 0.07
CA ASN A 50 -1.03 -4.81 1.40
C ASN A 50 -1.16 -6.31 1.71
N SER A 51 -2.35 -6.90 1.51
CA SER A 51 -2.59 -8.33 1.67
C SER A 51 -1.73 -9.19 0.75
N SER A 52 -1.44 -8.73 -0.48
CA SER A 52 -0.57 -9.44 -1.42
C SER A 52 0.91 -9.41 -1.02
N LYS A 53 1.36 -8.34 -0.33
CA LYS A 53 2.73 -8.24 0.20
C LYS A 53 2.92 -9.15 1.41
N GLY A 54 2.00 -9.12 2.36
CA GLY A 54 2.08 -9.90 3.60
C GLY A 54 3.37 -9.60 4.38
N ASN A 55 4.03 -10.65 4.90
CA ASN A 55 5.25 -10.54 5.72
C ASN A 55 6.54 -10.42 4.90
N ARG A 56 6.46 -10.12 3.59
CA ARG A 56 7.65 -9.98 2.74
C ARG A 56 8.13 -8.53 2.81
N ALA A 57 9.40 -8.34 3.17
CA ALA A 57 10.07 -7.06 2.92
C ALA A 57 10.26 -6.93 1.40
N MET A 58 9.63 -5.94 0.78
CA MET A 58 9.89 -5.66 -0.64
C MET A 58 11.21 -4.90 -0.73
N ALA A 59 12.19 -5.45 -1.45
CA ALA A 59 13.47 -4.79 -1.71
C ALA A 59 13.31 -3.56 -2.64
N THR A 60 12.21 -3.48 -3.39
CA THR A 60 11.94 -2.38 -4.34
C THR A 60 10.43 -2.13 -4.45
N PRO A 61 9.95 -0.88 -4.33
CA PRO A 61 8.56 -0.54 -4.67
C PRO A 61 8.31 -0.85 -6.15
N GLN A 62 7.40 -1.77 -6.45
CA GLN A 62 7.00 -2.04 -7.83
C GLN A 62 6.03 -0.96 -8.29
N VAL A 63 6.56 0.20 -8.67
CA VAL A 63 5.77 1.29 -9.24
C VAL A 63 5.25 0.84 -10.62
N ALA A 64 4.13 0.11 -10.62
CA ALA A 64 3.43 -0.19 -11.86
C ALA A 64 2.91 1.13 -12.45
N PRO A 65 3.17 1.43 -13.74
CA PRO A 65 2.73 2.68 -14.34
C PRO A 65 1.21 2.79 -14.24
N GLN A 66 0.75 3.95 -13.77
CA GLN A 66 -0.67 4.26 -13.63
C GLN A 66 -1.32 4.18 -15.01
N ARG A 67 -2.06 3.09 -15.31
CA ARG A 67 -2.93 3.06 -16.48
C ARG A 67 -4.14 3.94 -16.15
N ALA A 68 -4.01 5.23 -16.45
CA ALA A 68 -5.14 6.13 -16.52
C ALA A 68 -6.06 5.63 -17.65
N SER A 69 -7.06 4.80 -17.32
CA SER A 69 -8.15 4.51 -18.26
C SER A 69 -9.03 5.75 -18.36
N ARG A 70 -8.54 6.81 -19.01
CA ARG A 70 -9.44 7.83 -19.57
C ARG A 70 -10.09 7.19 -20.78
N ARG A 71 -11.40 6.94 -20.70
CA ARG A 71 -12.23 6.81 -21.90
C ARG A 71 -12.99 8.14 -22.00
N TRP A 72 -12.66 8.90 -23.04
CA TRP A 72 -13.47 10.03 -23.51
C TRP A 72 -14.73 9.49 -24.18
#